data_AF-A0A7W8KIP6-F1
#
_entry.id   AF-A0A7W8KIP6-F1
#
_cell.length_a   1.000
_cell.length_b   1.000
_cell.length_c   1.000
_cell.angle_alpha   90.00
_cell.angle_beta   90.00
_cell.angle_gamma   90.00
#
_symmetry.space_group_name_H-M   'P 1'
#
loop_
_entity.id
_entity.type
_entity.pdbx_description
1 polymer ?
#
loop_
_entity_poly.entity_id
_entity_poly.type
_entity_poly.pdbx_seq_one_letter_code
_entity_poly.pdbx_strand_id
1 'polypeptide(L)'
;MTPPPPKVQRYLRRVTLLLPPTAARHVRAELHGNLYQTMLDARLNGLTEADAWAAALRQAGPAIPAAVRFARTHTLGLALRWLLAAGLLGGAAYAIQGTHPTSPTQHLAQP
;
A
#
# COMPACT_ATOMS: atom_id res chain seq x y z
N MET A 1 -3.56 -12.02 26.14
CA MET A 1 -2.69 -10.92 25.68
C MET A 1 -3.29 -9.62 26.18
N THR A 2 -2.57 -8.86 27.00
CA THR A 2 -3.00 -7.52 27.43
C THR A 2 -3.09 -6.59 26.22
N PRO A 3 -4.12 -5.74 26.11
CA PRO A 3 -4.24 -4.82 25.00
C PRO A 3 -3.06 -3.83 25.01
N PRO A 4 -2.51 -3.46 23.83
CA PRO A 4 -1.39 -2.53 23.78
C PRO A 4 -1.80 -1.15 24.31
N PRO A 5 -0.84 -0.37 24.86
CA PRO A 5 -1.13 0.97 25.37
C PRO A 5 -1.76 1.88 24.30
N PRO A 6 -2.60 2.87 24.69
CA PRO A 6 -3.28 3.75 23.74
C PRO A 6 -2.34 4.48 22.76
N LYS A 7 -1.11 4.83 23.20
CA LYS A 7 -0.10 5.45 22.33
C LYS A 7 0.36 4.51 21.21
N VAL A 8 0.53 3.23 21.50
CA VAL A 8 0.90 2.20 20.52
C VAL A 8 -0.24 1.97 19.54
N GLN A 9 -1.48 1.89 20.01
CA GLN A 9 -2.65 1.76 19.13
C GLN A 9 -2.78 2.94 18.16
N ARG A 10 -2.56 4.16 18.64
CA ARG A 10 -2.57 5.38 17.82
C ARG A 10 -1.43 5.36 16.79
N TYR A 11 -0.24 4.91 17.18
CA TYR A 11 0.89 4.74 16.28
C TYR A 11 0.56 3.75 15.15
N LEU A 12 0.12 2.54 15.50
CA LEU A 12 -0.28 1.50 14.55
C LEU A 12 -1.33 2.01 13.56
N ARG A 13 -2.37 2.68 14.06
CA ARG A 13 -3.42 3.27 13.19
C ARG A 13 -2.87 4.29 12.21
N ARG A 14 -1.92 5.13 12.63
CA ARG A 14 -1.31 6.14 11.76
C ARG A 14 -0.42 5.49 10.68
N VAL A 15 0.37 4.48 11.05
CA VAL A 15 1.23 3.78 10.10
C VAL A 15 0.43 3.05 9.03
N THR A 16 -0.74 2.49 9.37
CA THR A 16 -1.56 1.75 8.41
C THR A 16 -2.64 2.58 7.72
N LEU A 17 -2.66 3.90 7.91
CA LEU A 17 -3.75 4.75 7.41
C LEU A 17 -3.91 4.70 5.88
N LEU A 18 -2.79 4.59 5.16
CA LEU A 18 -2.73 4.65 3.70
C LEU A 18 -2.78 3.26 3.03
N LEU A 19 -3.01 2.21 3.80
CA LEU A 19 -2.99 0.83 3.31
C LEU A 19 -4.41 0.34 2.98
N PRO A 20 -4.55 -0.52 1.94
CA PRO A 20 -5.77 -1.31 1.75
C PRO A 20 -6.08 -2.14 3.01
N PRO A 21 -7.36 -2.40 3.33
CA PRO A 21 -7.75 -3.06 4.59
C PRO A 21 -7.06 -4.39 4.86
N THR A 22 -6.84 -5.21 3.84
CA THR A 22 -6.14 -6.50 3.96
C THR A 22 -4.68 -6.32 4.35
N ALA A 23 -3.94 -5.48 3.63
CA ALA A 23 -2.56 -5.12 3.93
C ALA A 23 -2.43 -4.43 5.30
N ALA A 24 -3.38 -3.55 5.64
CA ALA A 24 -3.42 -2.86 6.92
C ALA A 24 -3.49 -3.84 8.11
N ARG A 25 -4.27 -4.92 8.00
CA ARG A 25 -4.36 -5.95 9.05
C ARG A 25 -3.04 -6.69 9.24
N HIS A 26 -2.41 -7.12 8.15
CA HIS A 26 -1.12 -7.83 8.20
C HIS A 26 -0.01 -6.94 8.75
N VAL A 27 0.20 -5.76 8.15
CA VAL A 27 1.21 -4.80 8.60
C VAL A 27 1.00 -4.40 10.06
N ARG A 28 -0.26 -4.23 10.50
CA ARG A 28 -0.55 -3.93 11.90
C ARG A 28 -0.14 -5.06 12.85
N ALA A 29 -0.41 -6.32 12.49
CA ALA A 29 -0.06 -7.47 13.31
C ALA A 29 1.46 -7.63 13.42
N GLU A 30 2.18 -7.56 12.30
CA GLU A 30 3.64 -7.66 12.25
C GLU A 30 4.31 -6.51 13.01
N LEU A 31 3.88 -5.27 12.76
CA LEU A 31 4.43 -4.10 13.44
C LEU A 31 4.14 -4.12 14.94
N HIS A 32 2.97 -4.62 15.35
CA HIS A 32 2.68 -4.83 16.75
C HIS A 32 3.60 -5.88 17.38
N GLY A 33 3.85 -7.01 16.69
CA GLY A 33 4.79 -8.02 17.14
C GLY A 33 6.20 -7.47 17.32
N ASN A 34 6.70 -6.72 16.34
CA ASN A 34 8.02 -6.08 16.42
C ASN A 34 8.11 -5.09 17.58
N LEU A 35 7.11 -4.21 17.76
CA LEU A 35 7.09 -3.28 18.88
C LEU A 35 7.02 -3.99 20.23
N TYR A 36 6.28 -5.10 20.31
CA TYR A 36 6.19 -5.90 21.53
C TYR A 36 7.54 -6.54 21.87
N GLN A 37 8.22 -7.12 20.88
CA GLN A 37 9.56 -7.68 21.07
C GLN A 37 10.55 -6.61 21.55
N THR A 38 10.58 -5.45 20.88
CA THR A 38 11.45 -4.34 21.30
C THR A 38 11.14 -3.84 22.71
N MET A 39 9.86 -3.82 23.08
CA MET A 39 9.45 -3.48 24.44
C MET A 39 9.95 -4.53 25.45
N LEU A 40 9.86 -5.83 25.14
CA LEU A 40 10.42 -6.88 26.00
C LEU A 40 11.93 -6.74 26.14
N ASP A 41 12.65 -6.50 25.05
CA ASP A 41 14.10 -6.27 25.08
C ASP A 41 14.45 -5.06 25.97
N ALA A 42 13.67 -3.97 25.87
CA ALA A 42 13.81 -2.80 26.72
C ALA A 42 13.53 -3.09 28.20
N ARG A 43 12.57 -3.98 28.51
CA ARG A 43 12.29 -4.44 29.88
C ARG A 43 13.42 -5.29 30.45
N LEU A 44 14.05 -6.14 29.62
CA LEU A 44 15.23 -6.92 30.03
C LEU A 44 16.41 -6.02 30.41
N ASN A 45 16.47 -4.81 29.86
CA ASN A 45 17.43 -3.77 30.22
C ASN A 45 17.03 -2.94 31.46
N GLY A 46 16.00 -3.37 32.22
CA GLY A 46 15.59 -2.75 33.47
C GLY A 46 14.62 -1.58 33.35
N LEU A 47 14.10 -1.28 32.15
CA LEU A 47 13.07 -0.24 31.99
C LEU A 47 11.71 -0.72 32.51
N THR A 48 10.93 0.23 33.06
CA THR A 48 9.52 -0.01 33.37
C THR A 48 8.75 -0.34 32.08
N GLU A 49 7.62 -1.03 32.18
CA GLU A 49 6.83 -1.36 30.99
C GLU A 49 6.39 -0.10 30.22
N ALA A 50 6.03 0.98 30.92
CA ALA A 50 5.63 2.24 30.29
C ALA A 50 6.79 2.87 29.51
N ASP A 51 7.99 2.90 30.10
CA ASP A 51 9.19 3.46 29.46
C ASP A 51 9.71 2.57 28.33
N ALA A 52 9.57 1.25 28.47
CA ALA A 52 9.93 0.27 27.47
C ALA A 52 9.05 0.41 26.21
N TRP A 53 7.73 0.59 26.37
CA TRP A 53 6.86 0.92 25.24
C TRP A 53 7.21 2.26 24.60
N ALA A 54 7.57 3.27 25.40
CA ALA A 54 8.01 4.55 24.87
C ALA A 54 9.34 4.41 24.10
N ALA A 55 10.27 3.58 24.58
CA ALA A 55 11.52 3.27 23.91
C ALA A 55 11.27 2.55 22.57
N ALA A 56 10.40 1.53 22.56
CA ALA A 56 10.02 0.82 21.35
C ALA A 56 9.43 1.75 20.29
N LEU A 57 8.57 2.70 20.69
CA LEU A 57 8.01 3.71 19.77
C LEU A 57 9.08 4.69 19.26
N ARG A 58 10.04 5.10 20.10
CA ARG A 58 11.15 5.95 19.65
C ARG A 58 12.03 5.22 18.63
N GLN A 59 12.32 3.95 18.86
CA GLN A 59 13.12 3.11 17.96
C GLN A 59 12.41 2.83 16.64
N ALA A 60 11.09 2.61 16.66
CA ALA A 60 10.30 2.45 15.45
C ALA A 60 10.23 3.73 14.60
N GLY A 61 10.48 4.89 15.20
CA GLY A 61 10.55 6.17 14.53
C GLY A 61 9.19 6.81 14.24
N PRO A 62 9.14 7.85 13.40
CA PRO A 62 7.93 8.61 13.12
C PRO A 62 6.93 7.83 12.26
N ALA A 63 5.65 7.87 12.64
CA ALA A 63 4.59 7.10 11.98
C ALA A 63 4.31 7.51 10.52
N ILE A 64 4.41 8.80 10.19
CA ILE A 64 4.02 9.32 8.88
C ILE A 64 4.99 8.86 7.77
N PRO A 65 6.32 9.00 7.92
CA PRO A 65 7.25 8.44 6.94
C PRO A 65 7.10 6.92 6.77
N ALA A 66 6.85 6.19 7.87
CA ALA A 66 6.57 4.76 7.80
C ALA A 66 5.29 4.47 6.98
N ALA A 67 4.20 5.21 7.22
CA ALA A 67 2.95 5.05 6.47
C ALA A 67 3.14 5.24 4.96
N VAL A 68 3.88 6.29 4.56
CA VAL A 68 4.17 6.56 3.14
C VAL A 68 4.98 5.43 2.51
N ARG A 69 6.00 4.93 3.22
CA ARG A 69 6.83 3.80 2.75
C ARG A 69 6.00 2.53 2.59
N PHE A 70 5.18 2.18 3.59
CA PHE A 70 4.31 1.00 3.50
C PHE A 70 3.29 1.13 2.37
N ALA A 71 2.67 2.30 2.21
CA ALA A 71 1.75 2.57 1.12
C ALA A 71 2.43 2.33 -0.23
N ARG A 72 3.60 2.94 -0.46
CA ARG A 72 4.36 2.77 -1.70
C ARG A 72 4.63 1.30 -2.01
N THR A 73 5.06 0.51 -1.04
CA THR A 73 5.36 -0.92 -1.24
C THR A 73 4.10 -1.73 -1.56
N HIS A 74 2.98 -1.46 -0.87
CA HIS A 74 1.76 -2.27 -1.00
C HIS A 74 0.82 -1.82 -2.13
N THR A 75 0.94 -0.58 -2.63
CA THR A 75 0.08 -0.08 -3.72
C THR A 75 0.74 -0.18 -5.09
N LEU A 76 2.06 -0.37 -5.18
CA LEU A 76 2.79 -0.42 -6.46
C LEU A 76 2.25 -1.52 -7.40
N GLY A 77 2.00 -2.71 -6.85
CA GLY A 77 1.46 -3.83 -7.63
C GLY A 77 0.04 -3.57 -8.14
N LEU A 78 -0.77 -2.84 -7.36
CA LEU A 78 -2.12 -2.45 -7.78
C LEU A 78 -2.06 -1.39 -8.88
N ALA A 79 -1.19 -0.38 -8.73
CA ALA A 79 -0.97 0.65 -9.75
C ALA A 79 -0.51 0.04 -11.08
N LEU A 80 0.42 -0.92 -11.03
CA LEU A 80 0.90 -1.61 -12.22
C LEU A 80 -0.23 -2.41 -12.91
N ARG A 81 -1.06 -3.12 -12.14
CA ARG A 81 -2.20 -3.87 -12.69
C ARG A 81 -3.20 -2.95 -13.40
N TRP A 82 -3.50 -1.79 -12.81
CA TRP A 82 -4.37 -0.81 -13.46
C TRP A 82 -3.76 -0.23 -14.73
N LEU A 83 -2.46 0.05 -14.72
CA LEU A 83 -1.75 0.54 -15.90
C LEU A 83 -1.76 -0.50 -17.03
N LEU A 84 -1.55 -1.78 -16.71
CA LEU A 84 -1.63 -2.87 -17.67
C LEU A 84 -3.06 -3.05 -18.21
N ALA A 85 -4.08 -2.99 -17.35
CA ALA A 85 -5.48 -3.08 -17.75
C ALA A 85 -5.91 -1.91 -18.64
N ALA A 86 -5.52 -0.68 -18.30
CA ALA A 86 -5.76 0.51 -19.10
C ALA A 86 -5.04 0.43 -20.46
N GLY A 87 -3.81 -0.07 -20.49
CA GLY A 87 -3.06 -0.31 -21.73
C GLY A 87 -3.74 -1.33 -22.64
N LEU A 88 -4.23 -2.45 -22.09
CA LEU A 88 -4.99 -3.45 -22.83
C LEU A 88 -6.28 -2.88 -23.43
N LEU A 89 -7.05 -2.13 -22.64
CA LEU A 89 -8.29 -1.49 -23.09
C LEU A 89 -8.03 -0.40 -24.15
N GLY A 90 -7.05 0.47 -23.91
CA GLY A 90 -6.66 1.53 -24.84
C GLY A 90 -6.07 0.98 -26.14
N GLY A 91 -5.25 -0.07 -26.06
CA GLY A 91 -4.71 -0.76 -27.23
C GLY A 91 -5.79 -1.42 -28.07
N ALA A 92 -6.79 -2.04 -27.44
CA ALA A 92 -7.94 -2.61 -28.15
C ALA A 92 -8.78 -1.54 -28.87
N ALA A 93 -9.04 -0.40 -28.23
CA ALA A 93 -9.76 0.71 -28.86
C ALA A 93 -9.00 1.28 -30.08
N TYR A 94 -7.69 1.43 -29.98
CA TYR A 94 -6.86 1.92 -31.08
C TYR A 94 -6.86 0.97 -32.30
N ALA A 95 -6.85 -0.35 -32.07
CA ALA A 95 -6.92 -1.34 -33.15
C ALA A 95 -8.26 -1.29 -33.92
N ILE A 96 -9.36 -1.00 -33.22
CA ILE A 96 -10.70 -0.87 -33.82
C ILE A 96 -10.82 0.43 -34.65
N GLN A 97 -10.20 1.52 -34.22
CA GLN A 97 -10.17 2.76 -35.01
C GLN A 97 -9.30 2.65 -36.27
N GLY A 98 -8.19 1.91 -36.19
CA GLY A 98 -7.27 1.69 -37.32
C GLY A 98 -7.79 0.74 -38.41
N THR A 99 -8.95 0.10 -38.19
CA THR A 99 -9.57 -0.83 -39.14
C THR A 99 -10.75 -0.23 -39.92
N HIS A 100 -10.90 1.11 -39.94
CA HIS A 100 -11.75 1.75 -40.94
C HIS A 100 -11.01 1.81 -42.29
N PRO A 101 -11.33 0.96 -43.30
CA PRO A 101 -10.86 1.19 -44.65
C PRO A 101 -11.50 2.48 -45.16
N THR A 102 -10.73 3.57 -45.16
CA THR A 102 -10.98 4.65 -46.11
C THR A 102 -10.56 4.19 -47.49
N SER A 103 -11.52 4.15 -48.42
CA SER A 103 -11.41 4.34 -49.88
C SER A 103 -12.09 3.22 -50.69
N PRO A 104 -12.51 3.47 -51.95
CA PRO A 104 -13.03 4.71 -52.52
C PRO A 104 -14.39 4.47 -53.23
N THR A 105 -15.13 5.56 -53.44
CA THR A 105 -16.30 5.65 -54.33
C THR A 105 -15.99 5.01 -55.69
N GLN A 106 -16.60 3.87 -55.99
CA GLN A 106 -16.55 3.30 -57.34
C GLN A 106 -17.40 4.17 -58.26
N HIS A 107 -16.71 4.93 -59.11
CA HIS A 107 -17.29 5.72 -60.19
C HIS A 107 -17.92 4.78 -61.22
N LEU A 108 -19.19 5.05 -61.50
CA LEU A 108 -20.06 4.38 -62.46
C LEU A 108 -19.44 4.42 -63.88
N ALA A 109 -19.34 3.28 -64.55
CA ALA A 109 -19.17 3.22 -66.00
C ALA A 109 -20.02 2.05 -66.55
N GLN A 110 -21.19 2.38 -67.09
CA GLN A 110 -22.01 1.48 -67.91
C GLN A 110 -21.69 1.72 -69.39
N PRO A 111 -21.58 0.67 -70.22
CA PRO A 111 -21.79 0.77 -71.66
C PRO A 111 -23.29 0.75 -72.03
#